data_AF-A0A535GXI0-F1
#
_entry.id   AF-A0A535GXI0-F1
#
_cell.length_a   1.000
_cell.length_b   1.000
_cell.length_c   1.000
_cell.angle_alpha   90.00
_cell.angle_beta   90.00
_cell.angle_gamma   90.00
#
_symmetry.space_group_name_H-M   'P 1'
#
loop_
_entity.id
_entity.type
_entity.pdbx_description
1 polymer ?
#
loop_
_entity_poly.entity_id
_entity_poly.type
_entity_poly.pdbx_seq_one_letter_code
_entity_poly.pdbx_strand_id
1 'polypeptide(L)'
;MPATRTRAPACSRVTCAALPTASTRPARGAGTCARTESVSRELMQATDELAPPPVAAPPRPRPWTVLSSGPFRKLWMGSALSLFGDFFSYVAMAWLVLQLTGSSLALGTVLVVQALPRAVLMVVGGALADRFSPRVTMLGSMGLRAAFVAPLAVLVVTGRVQMWEVYGIAVVFGVVDAFFMPARASILPRVIAGHELEAGNAVLNVTAQVSVILGPVVGGLIVAAYGIGWAFAADAACFVVGFVLILWMPASTRVGPAEAHPDGGLGGQIAAGLRYAWADTGIRV
;
A
#
# COMPACT_ATOMS: atom_id res chain seq x y z
N MET A 1 -27.55 -24.95 -41.81
CA MET A 1 -26.48 -23.94 -41.71
C MET A 1 -25.29 -24.58 -41.01
N PRO A 2 -24.14 -24.75 -41.68
CA PRO A 2 -23.03 -25.57 -41.19
C PRO A 2 -22.06 -24.79 -40.29
N ALA A 3 -21.47 -25.51 -39.33
CA ALA A 3 -20.44 -25.04 -38.42
C ALA A 3 -19.08 -24.94 -39.13
N THR A 4 -18.46 -23.77 -39.11
CA THR A 4 -17.12 -23.50 -39.62
C THR A 4 -16.07 -23.85 -38.56
N ARG A 5 -15.34 -24.94 -38.79
CA ARG A 5 -14.08 -25.28 -38.10
C ARG A 5 -12.94 -24.44 -38.68
N THR A 6 -12.38 -23.53 -37.91
CA THR A 6 -11.10 -22.89 -38.21
C THR A 6 -9.95 -23.76 -37.72
N ARG A 7 -9.10 -24.23 -38.66
CA ARG A 7 -7.87 -24.99 -38.43
C ARG A 7 -6.74 -24.05 -38.01
N ALA A 8 -6.03 -24.39 -36.94
CA ALA A 8 -4.73 -23.82 -36.59
C ALA A 8 -3.62 -24.41 -37.48
N PRO A 9 -2.61 -23.65 -37.91
CA PRO A 9 -1.50 -24.16 -38.69
C PRO A 9 -0.49 -24.92 -37.81
N ALA A 10 0.00 -26.01 -38.39
CA ALA A 10 0.86 -27.01 -37.77
C ALA A 10 2.26 -26.46 -37.46
N CYS A 11 2.73 -26.80 -36.26
CA CYS A 11 4.11 -26.64 -35.80
C CYS A 11 5.01 -27.59 -36.60
N SER A 12 5.78 -27.05 -37.56
CA SER A 12 6.77 -27.82 -38.31
C SER A 12 8.09 -27.88 -37.54
N ARG A 13 8.52 -29.12 -37.31
CA ARG A 13 9.79 -29.51 -36.68
C ARG A 13 10.97 -28.93 -37.47
N VAL A 14 11.78 -28.10 -36.83
CA VAL A 14 13.10 -27.75 -37.34
C VAL A 14 14.08 -28.83 -36.88
N THR A 15 14.41 -29.71 -37.81
CA THR A 15 15.41 -30.74 -37.68
C THR A 15 16.81 -30.11 -37.71
N CYS A 16 17.59 -30.29 -36.64
CA CYS A 16 19.04 -30.06 -36.66
C CYS A 16 19.68 -30.98 -37.72
N ALA A 17 20.09 -30.40 -38.85
CA ALA A 17 20.87 -31.10 -39.86
C ALA A 17 22.36 -30.78 -39.69
N ALA A 18 23.15 -31.84 -39.66
CA ALA A 18 24.57 -31.92 -39.38
C ALA A 18 25.46 -31.07 -40.29
N LEU A 19 26.55 -30.57 -39.70
CA LEU A 19 27.73 -30.02 -40.36
C LEU A 19 28.44 -31.07 -41.23
N PRO A 20 28.88 -30.75 -42.46
CA PRO A 20 29.98 -31.43 -43.10
C PRO A 20 31.30 -30.71 -42.83
N THR A 21 32.25 -31.46 -42.28
CA THR A 21 33.68 -31.16 -42.23
C THR A 21 34.28 -31.25 -43.63
N ALA A 22 34.86 -30.16 -44.14
CA ALA A 22 35.77 -30.22 -45.28
C ALA A 22 36.81 -29.09 -45.25
N SER A 23 38.04 -29.49 -44.99
CA SER A 23 39.31 -28.81 -45.25
C SER A 23 39.40 -28.27 -46.69
N THR A 24 39.83 -27.02 -46.89
CA THR A 24 41.01 -26.63 -47.71
C THR A 24 41.13 -25.10 -47.93
N ARG A 25 42.28 -24.54 -47.51
CA ARG A 25 43.03 -23.32 -47.94
C ARG A 25 42.37 -21.92 -47.99
N PRO A 26 43.12 -20.85 -47.64
CA PRO A 26 42.60 -19.49 -47.60
C PRO A 26 42.69 -18.83 -48.99
N ALA A 27 41.55 -18.49 -49.57
CA ALA A 27 41.47 -17.64 -50.75
C ALA A 27 40.91 -16.27 -50.35
N ARG A 28 41.67 -15.23 -50.73
CA ARG A 28 41.35 -13.81 -50.61
C ARG A 28 39.91 -13.56 -51.09
N GLY A 29 39.11 -12.89 -50.26
CA GLY A 29 37.73 -12.56 -50.60
C GLY A 29 37.16 -11.49 -49.69
N ALA A 30 37.60 -10.25 -49.86
CA ALA A 30 37.03 -9.06 -49.21
C ALA A 30 35.53 -8.81 -49.56
N GLY A 31 34.92 -9.65 -50.42
CA GLY A 31 33.53 -9.55 -50.84
C GLY A 31 32.51 -10.29 -49.97
N THR A 32 32.92 -11.20 -49.10
CA THR A 32 31.99 -12.02 -48.29
C THR A 32 31.53 -11.28 -47.03
N CYS A 33 32.37 -10.42 -46.45
CA CYS A 33 32.05 -9.65 -45.24
C CYS A 33 30.97 -8.57 -45.52
N ALA A 34 31.03 -7.93 -46.69
CA ALA A 34 30.10 -6.87 -47.10
C ALA A 34 28.66 -7.38 -47.33
N ARG A 35 28.50 -8.63 -47.77
CA ARG A 35 27.18 -9.22 -48.04
C ARG A 35 26.44 -9.63 -46.77
N THR A 36 27.17 -10.01 -45.71
CA THR A 36 26.59 -10.25 -44.37
C THR A 36 26.11 -8.96 -43.72
N GLU A 37 26.84 -7.85 -43.87
CA GLU A 37 26.40 -6.55 -43.35
C GLU A 37 25.14 -6.01 -44.04
N SER A 38 25.02 -6.20 -45.36
CA SER A 38 23.85 -5.74 -46.11
C SER A 38 22.58 -6.50 -45.72
N VAL A 39 22.67 -7.83 -45.59
CA VAL A 39 21.54 -8.68 -45.19
C VAL A 39 21.13 -8.44 -43.73
N SER A 40 22.10 -8.18 -42.83
CA SER A 40 21.79 -7.79 -41.45
C SER A 40 21.12 -6.41 -41.36
N ARG A 41 21.48 -5.45 -42.22
CA ARG A 41 20.80 -4.15 -42.29
C ARG A 41 19.39 -4.25 -42.85
N GLU A 42 19.19 -5.05 -43.91
CA GLU A 42 17.85 -5.28 -44.49
C GLU A 42 16.94 -6.01 -43.49
N LEU A 43 17.46 -6.99 -42.74
CA LEU A 43 16.71 -7.65 -41.66
C LEU A 43 16.39 -6.71 -40.50
N MET A 44 17.33 -5.83 -40.11
CA MET A 44 17.08 -4.81 -39.08
C MET A 44 16.02 -3.79 -39.53
N GLN A 45 16.03 -3.36 -40.79
CA GLN A 45 15.01 -2.47 -41.36
C GLN A 45 13.63 -3.15 -41.45
N ALA A 46 13.59 -4.43 -41.82
CA ALA A 46 12.33 -5.19 -41.88
C ALA A 46 11.73 -5.43 -40.49
N THR A 47 12.55 -5.54 -39.43
CA THR A 47 12.05 -5.62 -38.04
C THR A 47 11.54 -4.28 -37.50
N ASP A 48 12.06 -3.16 -38.00
CA ASP A 48 11.61 -1.82 -37.60
C ASP A 48 10.25 -1.46 -38.24
N GLU A 49 10.01 -1.96 -39.46
CA GLU A 49 8.75 -1.75 -40.20
C GLU A 49 7.58 -2.61 -39.65
N LEU A 50 7.88 -3.73 -38.98
CA LEU A 50 6.87 -4.55 -38.29
C LEU A 50 6.64 -4.14 -36.83
N ALA A 51 7.31 -3.10 -36.33
CA ALA A 51 7.03 -2.57 -35.01
C ALA A 51 5.59 -2.03 -34.99
N PRO A 52 4.70 -2.55 -34.13
CA PRO A 52 3.36 -1.98 -34.00
C PRO A 52 3.49 -0.49 -33.67
N PRO A 53 2.67 0.39 -34.28
CA PRO A 53 2.75 1.82 -34.02
C PRO A 53 2.68 2.03 -32.50
N PRO A 54 3.47 2.97 -31.93
CA PRO A 54 3.46 3.23 -30.50
C PRO A 54 2.02 3.49 -30.08
N VAL A 55 1.44 2.55 -29.33
CA VAL A 55 0.08 2.67 -28.81
C VAL A 55 0.10 3.92 -27.95
N ALA A 56 -0.58 4.97 -28.42
CA ALA A 56 -0.60 6.26 -27.74
C ALA A 56 -0.95 6.02 -26.28
N ALA A 57 -0.05 6.44 -25.37
CA ALA A 57 -0.27 6.29 -23.94
C ALA A 57 -1.63 6.93 -23.60
N PRO A 58 -2.51 6.25 -22.86
CA PRO A 58 -3.79 6.82 -22.49
C PRO A 58 -3.54 8.16 -21.76
N PRO A 59 -4.39 9.18 -21.98
CA PRO A 59 -4.22 10.47 -21.35
C PRO A 59 -4.12 10.29 -19.82
N ARG A 60 -3.09 10.88 -19.20
CA ARG A 60 -2.91 10.81 -17.74
C ARG A 60 -4.17 11.34 -17.07
N PRO A 61 -4.92 10.51 -16.32
CA PRO A 61 -6.12 10.98 -15.65
C PRO A 61 -5.75 12.07 -14.66
N ARG A 62 -6.53 13.14 -14.60
CA ARG A 62 -6.32 14.21 -13.62
C ARG A 62 -6.56 13.62 -12.22
N PRO A 63 -5.77 13.98 -11.19
CA PRO A 63 -5.92 13.40 -9.85
C PRO A 63 -7.35 13.47 -9.29
N TRP A 64 -8.08 14.52 -9.66
CA TRP A 64 -9.45 14.76 -9.21
C TRP A 64 -10.52 13.90 -9.89
N THR A 65 -10.24 13.26 -11.03
CA THR A 65 -11.24 12.40 -11.72
C THR A 65 -11.52 11.13 -10.94
N VAL A 66 -10.55 10.66 -10.15
CA VAL A 66 -10.67 9.44 -9.34
C VAL A 66 -11.72 9.62 -8.22
N LEU A 67 -11.89 10.84 -7.72
CA LEU A 67 -12.89 11.20 -6.69
C LEU A 67 -14.34 11.08 -7.18
N SER A 68 -14.58 11.06 -8.50
CA SER A 68 -15.90 10.80 -9.06
C SER A 68 -16.35 9.36 -8.85
N SER A 69 -15.42 8.42 -8.63
CA SER A 69 -15.77 7.03 -8.39
C SER A 69 -16.25 6.80 -6.95
N GLY A 70 -17.47 6.26 -6.80
CA GLY A 70 -18.10 6.02 -5.50
C GLY A 70 -17.27 5.16 -4.54
N PRO A 71 -16.69 4.02 -4.97
CA PRO A 71 -15.84 3.17 -4.13
C PRO A 71 -14.58 3.88 -3.64
N PHE A 72 -13.85 4.59 -4.52
CA PHE A 72 -12.66 5.34 -4.12
C PHE A 72 -13.00 6.47 -3.15
N ARG A 73 -14.09 7.21 -3.39
CA ARG A 73 -14.50 8.29 -2.48
C ARG A 73 -14.76 7.79 -1.07
N LYS A 74 -15.42 6.63 -0.92
CA LYS A 74 -15.64 5.99 0.39
C LYS A 74 -14.31 5.55 1.03
N LEU A 75 -13.40 4.95 0.26
CA LEU A 75 -12.07 4.57 0.71
C LEU A 75 -11.28 5.78 1.22
N TRP A 76 -11.25 6.84 0.41
CA TRP A 76 -10.53 8.07 0.67
C TRP A 76 -11.08 8.77 1.92
N MET A 77 -12.38 9.01 2.01
CA MET A 77 -12.99 9.67 3.16
C MET A 77 -12.79 8.86 4.44
N GLY A 78 -12.98 7.53 4.41
CA GLY A 78 -12.78 6.69 5.59
C GLY A 78 -11.33 6.67 6.05
N SER A 79 -10.38 6.64 5.10
CA SER A 79 -8.95 6.71 5.40
C SER A 79 -8.53 8.09 5.92
N ALA A 80 -9.08 9.16 5.34
CA ALA A 80 -8.81 10.53 5.75
C ALA A 80 -9.29 10.78 7.18
N LEU A 81 -10.53 10.40 7.50
CA LEU A 81 -11.08 10.53 8.85
C LEU A 81 -10.25 9.76 9.87
N SER A 82 -9.83 8.54 9.56
CA SER A 82 -8.92 7.78 10.43
C SER A 82 -7.62 8.53 10.70
N LEU A 83 -6.99 9.09 9.66
CA LEU A 83 -5.74 9.85 9.80
C LEU A 83 -5.92 11.10 10.66
N PHE A 84 -7.01 11.84 10.48
CA PHE A 84 -7.31 13.01 11.29
C PHE A 84 -7.58 12.63 12.75
N GLY A 85 -8.37 11.58 12.97
CA GLY A 85 -8.65 11.04 14.30
C GLY A 85 -7.37 10.64 15.06
N ASP A 86 -6.45 9.96 14.38
CA ASP A 86 -5.15 9.59 14.95
C ASP A 86 -4.40 10.81 15.52
N PHE A 87 -4.43 11.95 14.82
CA PHE A 87 -3.82 13.19 15.32
C PHE A 87 -4.57 13.82 16.48
N PHE A 88 -5.91 13.72 16.53
CA PHE A 88 -6.68 14.20 17.67
C PHE A 88 -6.30 13.44 18.93
N SER A 89 -6.25 12.11 18.83
CA SER A 89 -5.78 11.23 19.89
C SER A 89 -4.32 11.48 20.24
N TYR A 90 -3.44 11.72 19.27
CA TYR A 90 -2.03 12.01 19.54
C TYR A 90 -1.85 13.26 20.41
N VAL A 91 -2.54 14.35 20.07
CA VAL A 91 -2.50 15.60 20.85
C VAL A 91 -3.16 15.42 22.22
N ALA A 92 -4.32 14.76 22.26
CA ALA A 92 -5.04 14.49 23.51
C ALA A 92 -4.22 13.61 24.46
N MET A 93 -3.57 12.58 23.94
CA MET A 93 -2.73 11.65 24.70
C MET A 93 -1.53 12.37 25.30
N ALA A 94 -0.85 13.21 24.52
CA ALA A 94 0.29 13.98 25.01
C ALA A 94 -0.12 14.87 26.20
N TRP A 95 -1.25 15.56 26.09
CA TRP A 95 -1.78 16.38 27.17
C TRP A 95 -2.26 15.55 28.38
N LEU A 96 -2.94 14.43 28.13
CA LEU A 96 -3.46 13.56 29.18
C LEU A 96 -2.33 13.05 30.08
N VAL A 97 -1.26 12.55 29.48
CA VAL A 97 -0.11 12.02 30.22
C VAL A 97 0.54 13.10 31.08
N LEU A 98 0.70 14.30 30.52
CA LEU A 98 1.25 15.43 31.26
C LEU A 98 0.34 15.87 32.41
N GLN A 99 -0.98 15.86 32.24
CA GLN A 99 -1.92 16.18 33.32
C GLN A 99 -1.92 15.12 34.43
N LEU A 100 -1.81 13.84 34.09
CA LEU A 100 -1.82 12.74 35.06
C LEU A 100 -0.51 12.61 35.83
N THR A 101 0.63 12.89 35.19
CA THR A 101 1.95 12.55 35.75
C THR A 101 2.86 13.76 35.99
N GLY A 102 2.64 14.89 35.30
CA GLY A 102 3.56 16.03 35.28
C GLY A 102 4.94 15.71 34.68
N SER A 103 5.14 14.54 34.06
CA SER A 103 6.46 14.03 33.69
C SER A 103 6.59 13.86 32.18
N SER A 104 7.58 14.54 31.59
CA SER A 104 7.98 14.35 30.19
C SER A 104 8.54 12.95 29.93
N LEU A 105 9.14 12.30 30.94
CA LEU A 105 9.62 10.92 30.84
C LEU A 105 8.44 9.94 30.64
N ALA A 106 7.34 10.13 31.38
CA ALA A 106 6.15 9.31 31.25
C ALA A 106 5.49 9.45 29.86
N LEU A 107 5.53 10.66 29.30
CA LEU A 107 5.09 10.88 27.91
C LEU A 107 6.00 10.15 26.93
N GLY A 108 7.32 10.27 27.09
CA GLY A 108 8.30 9.56 26.28
C GLY A 108 8.09 8.04 26.29
N THR A 109 7.80 7.46 27.47
CA THR A 109 7.53 6.02 27.59
C THR A 109 6.25 5.62 26.86
N VAL A 110 5.17 6.41 26.92
CA VAL A 110 3.94 6.13 26.16
C VAL A 110 4.22 6.12 24.66
N LEU A 111 4.99 7.08 24.15
CA LEU A 111 5.36 7.15 22.74
C LEU A 111 6.18 5.94 22.31
N VAL A 112 7.13 5.50 23.13
CA VAL A 112 7.92 4.28 22.88
C VAL A 112 7.03 3.03 22.89
N VAL A 113 6.13 2.91 23.87
CA VAL A 113 5.19 1.79 23.98
C VAL A 113 4.23 1.73 22.80
N GLN A 114 3.89 2.85 22.18
CA GLN A 114 3.13 2.88 20.93
C GLN A 114 4.00 2.56 19.70
N ALA A 115 5.20 3.13 19.61
CA ALA A 115 6.06 3.02 18.43
C ALA A 115 6.75 1.65 18.30
N LEU A 116 7.17 1.05 19.42
CA LEU A 116 7.90 -0.21 19.44
C LEU A 116 7.11 -1.38 18.84
N PRO A 117 5.88 -1.71 19.31
CA PRO A 117 5.10 -2.79 18.72
C PRO A 117 4.76 -2.48 17.26
N ARG A 118 4.51 -1.21 16.92
CA ARG A 118 4.29 -0.79 15.55
C ARG A 118 5.48 -1.12 14.66
N ALA A 119 6.69 -0.72 15.06
CA ALA A 119 7.91 -0.93 14.30
C ALA A 119 8.22 -2.42 14.11
N VAL A 120 8.13 -3.21 15.19
CA VAL A 120 8.37 -4.66 15.16
C VAL A 120 7.35 -5.37 14.27
N LEU A 121 6.06 -5.05 14.45
CA LEU A 121 4.99 -5.68 13.69
C LEU A 121 4.93 -5.20 12.25
N MET A 122 5.40 -3.99 11.91
CA MET A 122 5.41 -3.50 10.53
C MET A 122 6.34 -4.32 9.64
N VAL A 123 7.45 -4.86 10.18
CA VAL A 123 8.34 -5.81 9.48
C VAL A 123 7.57 -7.09 9.08
N VAL A 124 6.67 -7.56 9.94
CA VAL A 124 5.82 -8.72 9.69
C VAL A 124 4.57 -8.35 8.87
N GLY A 125 4.10 -7.12 9.03
CA GLY A 125 2.81 -6.62 8.59
C GLY A 125 2.66 -6.57 7.09
N GLY A 126 3.75 -6.37 6.34
CA GLY A 126 3.74 -6.49 4.88
C GLY A 126 3.35 -7.90 4.41
N ALA A 127 4.07 -8.92 4.89
CA ALA A 127 3.80 -10.31 4.53
C ALA A 127 2.45 -10.82 5.06
N LEU A 128 1.97 -10.28 6.18
CA LEU A 128 0.66 -10.63 6.73
C LEU A 128 -0.49 -9.92 6.00
N ALA A 129 -0.29 -8.69 5.52
CA ALA A 129 -1.28 -7.94 4.74
C ALA A 129 -1.54 -8.57 3.36
N ASP A 130 -0.58 -9.33 2.82
CA ASP A 130 -0.78 -10.08 1.58
C ASP A 130 -1.68 -11.33 1.77
N ARG A 131 -1.76 -11.85 3.00
CA ARG A 131 -2.58 -13.03 3.33
C ARG A 131 -4.01 -12.70 3.71
N PHE A 132 -4.24 -11.59 4.42
CA PHE A 132 -5.57 -11.16 4.81
C PHE A 132 -6.18 -10.22 3.77
N SER A 133 -7.51 -10.21 3.65
CA SER A 133 -8.13 -9.22 2.76
C SER A 133 -7.89 -7.81 3.32
N PRO A 134 -7.33 -6.87 2.53
CA PRO A 134 -6.99 -5.53 3.01
C PRO A 134 -8.19 -4.80 3.64
N ARG A 135 -9.37 -5.02 3.07
CA ARG A 135 -10.63 -4.48 3.58
C ARG A 135 -10.95 -4.97 5.00
N VAL A 136 -10.83 -6.27 5.26
CA VAL A 136 -11.12 -6.83 6.59
C VAL A 136 -10.10 -6.33 7.60
N THR A 137 -8.82 -6.22 7.23
CA THR A 137 -7.79 -5.65 8.09
C THR A 137 -8.08 -4.19 8.44
N MET A 138 -8.50 -3.37 7.47
CA MET A 138 -8.90 -1.98 7.73
C MET A 138 -10.13 -1.89 8.65
N LEU A 139 -11.16 -2.68 8.39
CA LEU A 139 -12.37 -2.72 9.24
C LEU A 139 -12.05 -3.18 10.66
N GLY A 140 -11.29 -4.26 10.82
CA GLY A 140 -10.85 -4.74 12.12
C GLY A 140 -10.04 -3.69 12.87
N SER A 141 -9.17 -2.97 12.15
CA SER A 141 -8.37 -1.89 12.73
C SER A 141 -9.22 -0.73 13.25
N MET A 142 -10.11 -0.20 12.40
CA MET A 142 -11.01 0.90 12.77
C MET A 142 -11.96 0.49 13.89
N GLY A 143 -12.52 -0.72 13.82
CA GLY A 143 -13.42 -1.26 14.84
C GLY A 143 -12.73 -1.45 16.18
N LEU A 144 -11.52 -2.01 16.20
CA LEU A 144 -10.75 -2.21 17.43
C LEU A 144 -10.37 -0.86 18.05
N ARG A 145 -9.87 0.09 17.26
CA ARG A 145 -9.56 1.43 17.77
C ARG A 145 -10.79 2.14 18.32
N ALA A 146 -11.91 2.12 17.61
CA ALA A 146 -13.15 2.69 18.11
C ALA A 146 -13.60 2.05 19.43
N ALA A 147 -13.52 0.72 19.54
CA ALA A 147 -13.91 -0.03 20.74
C ALA A 147 -13.05 0.27 21.96
N PHE A 148 -11.79 0.69 21.76
CA PHE A 148 -10.84 1.01 22.83
C PHE A 148 -10.80 2.50 23.15
N VAL A 149 -10.85 3.38 22.14
CA VAL A 149 -10.83 4.84 22.33
C VAL A 149 -12.14 5.36 22.91
N ALA A 150 -13.29 4.81 22.52
CA ALA A 150 -14.58 5.30 23.02
C ALA A 150 -14.72 5.14 24.56
N PRO A 151 -14.39 3.97 25.17
CA PRO A 151 -14.36 3.85 26.63
C PRO A 151 -13.31 4.77 27.28
N LEU A 152 -12.13 4.92 26.66
CA LEU A 152 -11.10 5.84 27.17
C LEU A 152 -11.63 7.28 27.21
N ALA A 153 -12.33 7.73 26.17
CA ALA A 153 -12.95 9.05 26.14
C ALA A 153 -13.91 9.25 27.33
N VAL A 154 -14.74 8.26 27.64
CA VAL A 154 -15.66 8.28 28.78
C VAL A 154 -14.88 8.35 30.11
N LEU A 155 -13.82 7.56 30.27
CA LEU A 155 -12.98 7.57 31.47
C LEU A 155 -12.29 8.92 31.68
N VAL A 156 -11.82 9.55 30.60
CA VAL A 156 -11.20 10.87 30.64
C VAL A 156 -12.22 11.95 31.00
N VAL A 157 -13.41 11.94 30.38
CA VAL A 157 -14.48 12.91 30.70
C VAL A 157 -14.95 12.76 32.16
N THR A 158 -15.00 11.54 32.67
CA THR A 158 -15.38 11.27 34.07
C THR A 158 -14.24 11.46 35.07
N GLY A 159 -13.02 11.76 34.62
CA GLY A 159 -11.85 11.95 35.48
C GLY A 159 -11.37 10.67 36.19
N ARG A 160 -11.75 9.49 35.68
CA ARG A 160 -11.43 8.19 36.30
C ARG A 160 -10.28 7.46 35.61
N VAL A 161 -9.72 8.07 34.57
CA VAL A 161 -8.64 7.51 33.76
C VAL A 161 -7.36 7.30 34.58
N GLN A 162 -6.72 6.17 34.36
CA GLN A 162 -5.50 5.72 35.01
C GLN A 162 -4.39 5.50 33.97
N MET A 163 -3.13 5.60 34.42
CA MET A 163 -1.99 5.52 33.52
C MET A 163 -1.85 4.15 32.81
N TRP A 164 -2.30 3.05 33.43
CA TRP A 164 -2.24 1.74 32.79
C TRP A 164 -3.18 1.62 31.59
N GLU A 165 -4.31 2.33 31.59
CA GLU A 165 -5.26 2.38 30.46
C GLU A 165 -4.63 3.14 29.29
N VAL A 166 -3.94 4.24 29.57
CA VAL A 166 -3.16 5.02 28.59
C VAL A 166 -2.11 4.13 27.91
N TYR A 167 -1.34 3.35 28.69
CA TYR A 167 -0.38 2.41 28.12
C TYR A 167 -1.06 1.30 27.31
N GLY A 168 -2.19 0.76 27.78
CA GLY A 168 -2.96 -0.24 27.05
C GLY A 168 -3.42 0.27 25.69
N ILE A 169 -3.95 1.49 25.63
CA ILE A 169 -4.36 2.15 24.39
C ILE A 169 -3.15 2.39 23.47
N ALA A 170 -2.03 2.86 24.01
CA ALA A 170 -0.80 3.05 23.24
C ALA A 170 -0.35 1.75 22.54
N VAL A 171 -0.36 0.61 23.25
CA VAL A 171 -0.06 -0.70 22.66
C VAL A 171 -1.05 -1.06 21.57
N VAL A 172 -2.36 -0.92 21.82
CA VAL A 172 -3.41 -1.23 20.83
C VAL A 172 -3.22 -0.40 19.57
N PHE A 173 -2.97 0.91 19.70
CA PHE A 173 -2.69 1.77 18.55
C PHE A 173 -1.48 1.29 17.77
N GLY A 174 -0.37 0.99 18.46
CA GLY A 174 0.86 0.53 17.82
C GLY A 174 0.66 -0.78 17.04
N VAL A 175 0.00 -1.77 17.66
CA VAL A 175 -0.29 -3.06 17.03
C VAL A 175 -1.20 -2.89 15.82
N VAL A 176 -2.30 -2.17 15.97
CA VAL A 176 -3.29 -2.01 14.89
C VAL A 176 -2.71 -1.20 13.72
N ASP A 177 -1.91 -0.17 14.02
CA ASP A 177 -1.37 0.70 12.97
C ASP A 177 -0.32 0.04 12.10
N ALA A 178 0.37 -0.97 12.63
CA ALA A 178 1.28 -1.82 11.86
C ALA A 178 0.57 -2.53 10.69
N PHE A 179 -0.71 -2.88 10.84
CA PHE A 179 -1.50 -3.58 9.81
C PHE A 179 -2.35 -2.62 8.97
N PHE A 180 -2.79 -1.51 9.54
CA PHE A 180 -3.65 -0.55 8.85
C PHE A 180 -2.98 0.10 7.64
N MET A 181 -1.74 0.56 7.79
CA MET A 181 -0.98 1.22 6.71
C MET A 181 -0.76 0.32 5.47
N PRO A 182 -0.24 -0.91 5.59
CA PRO A 182 -0.10 -1.80 4.43
C PRO A 182 -1.44 -2.24 3.84
N ALA A 183 -2.48 -2.43 4.67
CA ALA A 183 -3.83 -2.71 4.19
C ALA A 183 -4.41 -1.54 3.37
N ARG A 184 -4.18 -0.30 3.82
CA ARG A 184 -4.60 0.91 3.08
C ARG A 184 -3.89 1.06 1.74
N ALA A 185 -2.62 0.69 1.65
CA ALA A 185 -1.89 0.73 0.38
C ALA A 185 -2.37 -0.36 -0.59
N SER A 186 -2.57 -1.59 -0.09
CA SER A 186 -2.94 -2.76 -0.90
C SER A 186 -4.41 -2.81 -1.35
N ILE A 187 -5.30 -2.05 -0.72
CA ILE A 187 -6.70 -1.97 -1.15
C ILE A 187 -6.89 -1.08 -2.38
N LEU A 188 -6.03 -0.08 -2.60
CA LEU A 188 -6.20 0.91 -3.66
C LEU A 188 -6.24 0.27 -5.07
N PRO A 189 -5.32 -0.64 -5.47
CA PRO A 189 -5.37 -1.32 -6.76
C PRO A 189 -6.63 -2.16 -6.99
N ARG A 190 -7.34 -2.53 -5.92
CA ARG A 190 -8.58 -3.29 -5.98
C ARG A 190 -9.80 -2.38 -6.20
N VAL A 191 -9.68 -1.08 -5.95
CA VAL A 191 -10.79 -0.11 -5.96
C VAL A 191 -10.84 0.72 -7.24
N ILE A 192 -9.69 1.04 -7.83
CA ILE A 192 -9.59 1.88 -9.04
C ILE A 192 -8.89 1.14 -10.19
N ALA A 193 -9.00 1.68 -11.41
CA ALA A 193 -8.33 1.08 -12.57
C ALA A 193 -6.82 1.34 -12.54
N GLY A 194 -6.04 0.46 -13.18
CA GLY A 194 -4.57 0.55 -13.21
C GLY A 194 -4.04 1.91 -13.69
N HIS A 195 -4.68 2.51 -14.70
CA HIS A 195 -4.30 3.82 -15.22
C HIS A 195 -4.61 5.00 -14.27
N GLU A 196 -5.47 4.79 -13.27
CA GLU A 196 -5.84 5.79 -12.26
C GLU A 196 -5.01 5.67 -10.96
N LEU A 197 -4.15 4.65 -10.83
CA LEU A 197 -3.42 4.38 -9.59
C LEU A 197 -2.50 5.51 -9.16
N GLU A 198 -1.81 6.14 -10.10
CA GLU A 198 -0.95 7.29 -9.82
C GLU A 198 -1.76 8.46 -9.25
N ALA A 199 -2.88 8.79 -9.88
CA ALA A 199 -3.82 9.80 -9.45
C ALA A 199 -4.42 9.50 -8.06
N GLY A 200 -4.83 8.26 -7.82
CA GLY A 200 -5.36 7.82 -6.53
C GLY A 200 -4.31 7.91 -5.41
N ASN A 201 -3.07 7.48 -5.67
CA ASN A 201 -1.95 7.60 -4.74
C ASN A 201 -1.63 9.06 -4.43
N ALA A 202 -1.65 9.94 -5.44
CA ALA A 202 -1.42 11.37 -5.24
C ALA A 202 -2.45 11.97 -4.26
N VAL A 203 -3.74 11.66 -4.43
CA VAL A 203 -4.80 12.12 -3.52
C VAL A 203 -4.60 11.59 -2.10
N LEU A 204 -4.29 10.30 -1.93
CA LEU A 204 -4.05 9.71 -0.61
C LEU A 204 -2.82 10.34 0.07
N ASN A 205 -1.74 10.57 -0.67
CA ASN A 205 -0.51 11.17 -0.13
C ASN A 205 -0.72 12.64 0.26
N VAL A 206 -1.38 13.44 -0.59
CA VAL A 206 -1.74 14.83 -0.25
C VAL A 206 -2.59 14.85 1.00
N THR A 207 -3.58 13.97 1.10
CA THR A 207 -4.44 13.86 2.28
C THR A 207 -3.63 13.54 3.53
N ALA A 208 -2.70 12.60 3.46
CA ALA A 208 -1.84 12.26 4.60
C ALA A 208 -1.00 13.46 5.07
N GLN A 209 -0.41 14.21 4.14
CA GLN A 209 0.37 15.41 4.48
C GLN A 209 -0.50 16.53 5.05
N VAL A 210 -1.68 16.74 4.48
CA VAL A 210 -2.67 17.69 5.02
C VAL A 210 -3.09 17.28 6.44
N SER A 211 -3.30 15.99 6.71
CA SER A 211 -3.61 15.51 8.06
C SER A 211 -2.48 15.75 9.05
N VAL A 212 -1.21 15.60 8.65
CA VAL A 212 -0.05 15.91 9.52
C VAL A 212 -0.03 17.37 9.96
N ILE A 213 -0.44 18.28 9.09
CA ILE A 213 -0.44 19.73 9.36
C ILE A 213 -1.71 20.14 10.11
N LEU A 214 -2.89 19.81 9.56
CA LEU A 214 -4.17 20.26 10.07
C LEU A 214 -4.69 19.42 11.24
N GLY A 215 -4.35 18.13 11.29
CA GLY A 215 -4.79 17.21 12.33
C GLY A 215 -4.42 17.69 13.73
N PRO A 216 -3.14 17.98 14.02
CA PRO A 216 -2.73 18.49 15.33
C PRO A 216 -3.34 19.85 15.66
N VAL A 217 -3.53 20.74 14.67
CA VAL A 217 -4.15 22.05 14.88
C VAL A 217 -5.61 21.88 15.32
N VAL A 218 -6.39 21.09 14.59
CA VAL A 218 -7.79 20.81 14.92
C VAL A 218 -7.90 20.04 16.23
N GLY A 219 -7.06 19.03 16.44
CA GLY A 219 -7.01 18.26 17.69
C GLY A 219 -6.70 19.15 18.89
N GLY A 220 -5.70 20.02 18.78
CA GLY A 220 -5.36 21.01 19.81
C GLY A 220 -6.49 21.99 20.11
N LEU A 221 -7.19 22.47 19.07
CA LEU A 221 -8.37 23.32 19.25
C LEU A 221 -9.52 22.59 19.97
N ILE A 222 -9.78 21.33 19.63
CA ILE A 222 -10.79 20.52 20.32
C ILE A 222 -10.40 20.35 21.80
N VAL A 223 -9.14 19.99 22.08
CA VAL A 223 -8.64 19.86 23.45
C VAL A 223 -8.76 21.19 24.22
N ALA A 224 -8.42 22.31 23.60
CA ALA A 224 -8.49 23.62 24.24
C ALA A 224 -9.92 24.10 24.50
N ALA A 225 -10.85 23.86 23.57
CA ALA A 225 -12.22 24.36 23.66
C ALA A 225 -13.15 23.44 24.46
N TYR A 226 -13.00 22.13 24.34
CA TYR A 226 -13.91 21.14 24.91
C TYR A 226 -13.24 20.22 25.94
N GLY A 227 -11.92 20.12 25.92
CA GLY A 227 -11.15 19.25 26.81
C GLY A 227 -10.68 17.94 26.15
N ILE A 228 -9.79 17.24 26.86
CA ILE A 228 -9.07 16.05 26.36
C ILE A 228 -10.05 14.92 25.99
N GLY A 229 -11.04 14.65 26.84
CA GLY A 229 -11.98 13.55 26.62
C GLY A 229 -12.81 13.70 25.35
N TRP A 230 -13.16 14.94 24.97
CA TRP A 230 -13.89 15.21 23.73
C TRP A 230 -13.03 15.06 22.48
N ALA A 231 -11.71 15.26 22.57
CA ALA A 231 -10.80 14.95 21.48
C ALA A 231 -10.72 13.43 21.21
N PHE A 232 -10.67 12.62 22.26
CA PHE A 232 -10.79 11.15 22.13
C PHE A 232 -12.16 10.72 21.60
N ALA A 233 -13.25 11.38 22.03
CA ALA A 233 -14.58 11.09 21.51
C ALA A 233 -14.69 11.43 20.00
N ALA A 234 -14.10 12.55 19.58
CA ALA A 234 -14.04 12.95 18.18
C ALA A 234 -13.24 11.93 17.34
N ASP A 235 -12.10 11.44 17.85
CA ASP A 235 -11.34 10.37 17.21
C ASP A 235 -12.15 9.07 17.10
N ALA A 236 -12.78 8.62 18.19
CA ALA A 236 -13.65 7.44 18.14
C ALA A 236 -14.77 7.59 17.09
N ALA A 237 -15.36 8.78 16.97
CA ALA A 237 -16.34 9.07 15.93
C ALA A 237 -15.73 8.99 14.52
N CYS A 238 -14.51 9.51 14.31
CA CYS A 238 -13.78 9.38 13.05
C CYS A 238 -13.57 7.91 12.66
N PHE A 239 -13.18 7.04 13.61
CA PHE A 239 -13.04 5.61 13.35
C PHE A 239 -14.37 4.92 13.03
N VAL A 240 -15.45 5.24 13.75
CA VAL A 240 -16.78 4.66 13.48
C VAL A 240 -17.29 5.09 12.10
N VAL A 241 -17.20 6.37 11.77
CA VAL A 241 -17.61 6.88 10.45
C VAL A 241 -16.74 6.26 9.35
N GLY A 242 -15.42 6.18 9.55
CA GLY A 242 -14.50 5.52 8.63
C GLY A 242 -14.85 4.04 8.43
N PHE A 243 -15.12 3.32 9.52
CA PHE A 243 -15.55 1.92 9.49
C PHE A 243 -16.82 1.75 8.64
N VAL A 244 -17.85 2.57 8.87
CA VAL A 244 -19.10 2.52 8.12
C VAL A 244 -18.88 2.82 6.64
N LEU A 245 -18.06 3.81 6.30
CA LEU A 245 -17.73 4.15 4.91
C LEU A 245 -17.05 2.98 4.18
N ILE A 246 -16.08 2.32 4.82
CA ILE A 246 -15.41 1.13 4.27
C ILE A 246 -16.37 -0.06 4.22
N LEU A 247 -17.24 -0.23 5.21
CA LEU A 247 -18.24 -1.30 5.27
C LEU A 247 -19.26 -1.17 4.13
N TRP A 248 -19.67 0.04 3.78
CA TRP A 248 -20.59 0.32 2.67
C TRP A 248 -19.91 0.45 1.32
N MET A 249 -18.60 0.26 1.24
CA MET A 249 -17.93 0.14 -0.04
C MET A 249 -18.42 -1.14 -0.73
N PRO A 250 -18.81 -1.10 -2.01
CA PRO A 250 -19.09 -2.32 -2.76
C PRO A 250 -17.85 -3.22 -2.68
N ALA A 251 -18.04 -4.51 -2.41
CA ALA A 251 -16.94 -5.48 -2.55
C ALA A 251 -16.56 -5.52 -4.03
N SER A 252 -15.57 -4.72 -4.41
CA SER A 252 -15.00 -4.76 -5.75
C SER A 252 -14.46 -6.16 -5.98
N THR A 253 -15.12 -6.89 -6.88
CA THR A 253 -14.87 -8.29 -7.25
C THR A 253 -13.59 -8.49 -8.05
N ARG A 254 -12.66 -7.51 -8.07
CA ARG A 254 -11.30 -7.72 -8.59
C ARG A 254 -10.45 -8.47 -7.57
N VAL A 255 -10.91 -9.66 -7.20
CA VAL A 255 -10.07 -10.69 -6.61
C VAL A 255 -9.34 -11.35 -7.78
N GLY A 256 -8.25 -10.72 -8.24
CA GLY A 256 -7.17 -11.56 -8.72
C GLY A 256 -6.75 -12.42 -7.52
N PRO A 257 -6.56 -13.75 -7.68
CA PRO A 257 -5.97 -14.55 -6.61
C PRO A 257 -4.76 -13.77 -6.09
N ALA A 258 -4.64 -13.60 -4.78
CA ALA A 258 -3.34 -13.21 -4.23
C ALA A 258 -2.36 -14.20 -4.86
N GLU A 259 -1.41 -13.71 -5.68
CA GLU A 259 -0.41 -14.58 -6.29
C GLU A 259 0.33 -15.21 -5.11
N ALA A 260 -0.11 -16.41 -4.73
CA ALA A 260 0.50 -17.20 -3.70
C ALA A 260 1.90 -17.48 -4.21
N HIS A 261 2.86 -16.70 -3.72
CA HIS A 261 4.25 -16.92 -4.06
C HIS A 261 4.60 -18.35 -3.62
N PRO A 262 5.05 -19.20 -4.55
CA PRO A 262 5.29 -20.60 -4.23
C PRO A 262 6.40 -20.72 -3.17
N ASP A 263 6.09 -21.48 -2.12
CA ASP A 263 7.04 -22.23 -1.28
C ASP A 263 7.94 -21.51 -0.25
N GLY A 264 7.57 -20.30 0.21
CA GLY A 264 8.19 -19.68 1.39
C GLY A 264 7.21 -19.49 2.54
N GLY A 265 7.41 -20.18 3.68
CA GLY A 265 6.69 -19.85 4.92
C GLY A 265 6.83 -18.37 5.29
N LEU A 266 5.96 -17.83 6.17
CA LEU A 266 5.97 -16.40 6.59
C LEU A 266 7.38 -15.89 6.93
N GLY A 267 8.16 -16.70 7.65
CA GLY A 267 9.55 -16.37 7.98
C GLY A 267 10.49 -16.33 6.77
N GLY A 268 10.28 -17.15 5.75
CA GLY A 268 11.05 -17.15 4.51
C GLY A 268 10.82 -15.91 3.66
N GLN A 269 9.57 -15.41 3.62
CA GLN A 269 9.23 -14.16 2.92
C GLN A 269 9.79 -12.92 3.65
N ILE A 270 9.67 -12.89 4.98
CA ILE A 270 10.27 -11.83 5.81
C ILE A 270 11.81 -11.85 5.65
N ALA A 271 12.44 -13.02 5.73
CA ALA A 271 13.88 -13.16 5.56
C ALA A 271 14.34 -12.80 4.15
N ALA A 272 13.56 -13.12 3.11
CA ALA A 272 13.86 -12.73 1.73
C ALA A 272 13.74 -11.21 1.55
N GLY A 273 12.70 -10.57 2.09
CA GLY A 273 12.53 -9.12 2.06
C GLY A 273 13.63 -8.38 2.82
N LEU A 274 13.99 -8.85 4.03
CA LEU A 274 15.12 -8.30 4.78
C LEU A 274 16.43 -8.48 4.01
N ARG A 275 16.69 -9.67 3.47
CA ARG A 275 17.91 -9.98 2.71
C ARG A 275 17.99 -9.14 1.43
N TYR A 276 16.87 -8.92 0.74
CA TYR A 276 16.79 -8.05 -0.42
C TYR A 276 17.11 -6.60 -0.05
N ALA A 277 16.46 -6.05 0.99
CA ALA A 277 16.73 -4.70 1.49
C ALA A 277 18.19 -4.53 1.95
N TRP A 278 18.79 -5.59 2.49
CA TRP A 278 20.19 -5.60 2.90
C TRP A 278 21.18 -5.77 1.72
N ALA A 279 20.77 -6.44 0.65
CA ALA A 279 21.57 -6.67 -0.55
C ALA A 279 21.56 -5.46 -1.50
N ASP A 280 20.51 -4.65 -1.47
CA ASP A 280 20.43 -3.43 -2.25
C ASP A 280 21.28 -2.31 -1.62
N THR A 281 22.43 -2.05 -2.25
CA THR A 281 23.42 -1.08 -1.77
C THR A 281 22.89 0.36 -1.72
N GLY A 282 21.77 0.65 -2.39
CA GLY A 282 21.13 1.97 -2.40
C GLY A 282 20.30 2.32 -1.14
N ILE A 283 19.96 1.34 -0.30
CA ILE A 283 19.11 1.53 0.91
C ILE A 283 19.95 1.52 2.21
N ARG A 284 21.26 1.29 2.10
CA ARG A 284 22.21 1.40 3.22
C ARG A 284 22.52 2.88 3.47
N VAL A 285 21.66 3.57 4.22
CA VAL A 285 22.00 4.87 4.81
C VAL A 285 22.63 4.64 6.18
#